data_AF-A0A2W6UVC2-F1
#
_entry.id   AF-A0A2W6UVC2-F1
#
_cell.length_a   1.000
_cell.length_b   1.000
_cell.length_c   1.000
_cell.angle_alpha   90.00
_cell.angle_beta   90.00
_cell.angle_gamma   90.00
#
_symmetry.space_group_name_H-M   'P 1'
#
loop_
_entity.id
_entity.type
_entity.pdbx_description
1 polymer ?
#
loop_
_entity_poly.entity_id
_entity_poly.type
_entity_poly.pdbx_seq_one_letter_code
_entity_poly.pdbx_strand_id
1 'polypeptide(L)'
;MADPIADFYSVIPAGGIGSRLWPLSRADAPKFLHDLTGSGQTLLRDTWDRLAPLSGEGRIAVVTGRAHRAAVERELPGIPDPNVFLESEPRDSAAAIGLAAAILVRREPDVIIGSFAADHVIRGTRTFEFAVRQAVAVARDGYICTIGIQPSEPSVGFGYIKKGAELEVDAAPEAATVERFVEKPDLDTARAYFADRSFLWNAGMFICRADVLLEELARNEPELHAGLIELAEAWDDRDRRGPVVDRVWPTLKKIAIDYAVAEPAAEPSSGIVVTQTARIISLIGVQDIVVVDTPDALLVTTSEHAQRVKGVVDALKLTGRGDVL
;
A
#
# COMPACT_ATOMS: atom_id res chain seq x y z
N MET A 1 -7.63 1.58 28.86
CA MET A 1 -7.23 1.72 27.44
C MET A 1 -6.64 0.39 27.03
N ALA A 2 -6.90 -0.07 25.80
CA ALA A 2 -6.24 -1.27 25.30
C ALA A 2 -4.75 -0.98 25.14
N ASP A 3 -3.90 -1.97 25.39
CA ASP A 3 -2.46 -1.81 25.24
C ASP A 3 -2.09 -1.59 23.75
N PRO A 4 -1.05 -0.77 23.47
CA PRO A 4 -0.49 -0.65 22.13
C PRO A 4 -0.13 -2.01 21.54
N ILE A 5 -0.27 -2.15 20.23
CA ILE A 5 0.09 -3.35 19.48
C ILE A 5 1.61 -3.35 19.30
N ALA A 6 2.29 -4.32 19.92
CA ALA A 6 3.75 -4.31 20.06
C ALA A 6 4.53 -4.29 18.72
N ASP A 7 4.03 -5.00 17.71
CA ASP A 7 4.65 -5.20 16.39
C ASP A 7 4.15 -4.20 15.33
N PHE A 8 3.39 -3.17 15.73
CA PHE A 8 2.77 -2.21 14.81
C PHE A 8 3.43 -0.84 14.87
N TYR A 9 3.66 -0.24 13.70
CA TYR A 9 4.20 1.10 13.53
C TYR A 9 3.25 1.93 12.67
N SER A 10 2.83 3.10 13.16
CA SER A 10 1.98 3.99 12.37
C SER A 10 2.83 4.94 11.54
N VAL A 11 2.48 5.11 10.28
CA VAL A 11 3.10 6.05 9.35
C VAL A 11 2.04 7.07 8.96
N ILE A 12 2.36 8.35 9.12
CA ILE A 12 1.51 9.47 8.76
C ILE A 12 2.14 10.21 7.58
N PRO A 13 1.73 9.93 6.33
CA PRO A 13 2.07 10.78 5.20
C PRO A 13 1.39 12.15 5.37
N ALA A 14 2.19 13.16 5.68
CA ALA A 14 1.82 14.55 5.85
C ALA A 14 2.32 15.38 4.65
N GLY A 15 1.82 15.01 3.47
CA GLY A 15 2.12 15.68 2.21
C GLY A 15 0.92 16.48 1.68
N GLY A 16 1.19 17.32 0.68
CA GLY A 16 0.16 18.05 -0.07
C GLY A 16 -0.13 19.45 0.44
N ILE A 17 -0.13 20.41 -0.50
CA ILE A 17 -0.36 21.84 -0.21
C ILE A 17 -1.82 22.17 0.12
N GLY A 18 -2.76 21.25 -0.11
CA GLY A 18 -4.19 21.48 0.16
C GLY A 18 -4.87 22.49 -0.77
N SER A 19 -4.35 22.73 -1.98
CA SER A 19 -4.72 23.84 -2.90
C SER A 19 -6.23 24.09 -3.08
N ARG A 20 -7.07 23.06 -2.95
CA ARG A 20 -8.54 23.15 -3.00
C ARG A 20 -9.15 23.97 -1.84
N LEU A 21 -8.40 24.21 -0.77
CA LEU A 21 -8.81 25.01 0.40
C LEU A 21 -8.22 26.41 0.39
N TRP A 22 -7.64 26.88 -0.72
CA TRP A 22 -7.22 28.27 -0.82
C TRP A 22 -8.41 29.22 -0.61
N PRO A 23 -8.29 30.32 0.18
CA PRO A 23 -7.07 30.91 0.72
C PRO A 23 -6.63 30.40 2.11
N LEU A 24 -7.34 29.42 2.69
CA LEU A 24 -7.04 28.85 4.01
C LEU A 24 -5.73 28.06 4.01
N SER A 25 -5.54 27.19 3.01
CA SER A 25 -4.29 26.47 2.83
C SER A 25 -3.27 27.29 2.02
N ARG A 26 -2.02 27.32 2.49
CA ARG A 26 -0.88 27.94 1.79
C ARG A 26 0.29 26.97 1.71
N ALA A 27 1.30 27.31 0.90
CA ALA A 27 2.50 26.49 0.77
C ALA A 27 3.25 26.33 2.11
N ASP A 28 3.20 27.31 3.01
CA ASP A 28 3.80 27.29 4.35
C ASP A 28 2.85 26.73 5.44
N ALA A 29 1.55 26.67 5.16
CA ALA A 29 0.51 26.14 6.05
C ALA A 29 -0.45 25.20 5.27
N PRO A 30 -0.01 23.97 4.93
CA PRO A 30 -0.84 22.97 4.27
C PRO A 30 -2.05 22.53 5.10
N LYS A 31 -3.04 21.92 4.42
CA LYS A 31 -4.34 21.50 4.98
C LYS A 31 -4.24 20.80 6.34
N PHE A 32 -3.29 19.88 6.50
CA PHE A 32 -3.18 19.05 7.71
C PHE A 32 -2.77 19.84 8.97
N LEU A 33 -2.28 21.07 8.82
CA LEU A 33 -1.93 21.98 9.93
C LEU A 33 -3.08 22.92 10.32
N HIS A 34 -4.27 22.74 9.77
CA HIS A 34 -5.44 23.56 10.11
C HIS A 34 -6.45 22.77 10.92
N ASP A 35 -7.12 23.45 11.84
CA ASP A 35 -8.38 22.98 12.40
C ASP A 35 -9.51 23.27 11.42
N LEU A 36 -9.91 22.23 10.68
CA LEU A 36 -11.04 22.31 9.74
C LEU A 36 -12.36 21.83 10.36
N THR A 37 -12.32 21.33 11.58
CA THR A 37 -13.48 20.74 12.24
C THR A 37 -14.08 21.68 13.28
N GLY A 38 -13.33 22.71 13.69
CA GLY A 38 -13.66 23.61 14.79
C GLY A 38 -13.43 22.99 16.16
N SER A 39 -12.63 21.92 16.25
CA SER A 39 -12.33 21.20 17.50
C SER A 39 -11.29 21.89 18.38
N GLY A 40 -10.55 22.86 17.83
CA GLY A 40 -9.36 23.45 18.42
C GLY A 40 -8.08 22.66 18.16
N GLN A 41 -8.13 21.59 17.35
CA GLN A 41 -6.98 20.75 17.01
C GLN A 41 -6.76 20.68 15.49
N THR A 42 -5.50 20.56 15.08
CA THR A 42 -5.15 20.35 13.67
C THR A 42 -5.46 18.91 13.24
N LEU A 43 -5.72 18.68 11.95
CA LEU A 43 -5.98 17.33 11.43
C LEU A 43 -4.80 16.36 11.69
N LEU A 44 -3.57 16.88 11.64
CA LEU A 44 -2.38 16.10 12.00
C LEU A 44 -2.42 15.68 13.47
N ARG A 45 -2.76 16.60 14.38
CA ARG A 45 -2.88 16.30 15.81
C ARG A 45 -3.98 15.28 16.07
N ASP A 46 -5.14 15.44 15.44
CA ASP A 46 -6.25 14.49 15.54
C ASP A 46 -5.83 13.09 15.07
N THR A 47 -5.03 13.01 14.00
CA THR A 47 -4.52 11.75 13.47
C THR A 47 -3.51 11.11 14.43
N TRP A 48 -2.60 11.90 15.01
CA TRP A 48 -1.67 11.44 16.04
C TRP A 48 -2.40 10.89 17.28
N ASP A 49 -3.33 11.67 17.83
CA ASP A 49 -4.07 11.30 19.05
C ASP A 49 -4.91 10.03 18.85
N ARG A 50 -5.38 9.79 17.61
CA ARG A 50 -6.08 8.56 17.22
C ARG A 50 -5.15 7.35 17.09
N LEU A 51 -3.87 7.54 16.76
CA LEU A 51 -2.91 6.46 16.52
C LEU A 51 -2.08 6.11 17.76
N ALA A 52 -1.83 7.06 18.65
CA ALA A 52 -1.03 6.84 19.86
C ALA A 52 -1.52 5.67 20.75
N PRO A 53 -2.84 5.44 20.93
CA PRO A 53 -3.33 4.24 21.64
C PRO A 53 -3.09 2.91 20.91
N LEU A 54 -2.84 2.93 19.60
CA LEU A 54 -2.67 1.72 18.78
C LEU A 54 -1.20 1.30 18.64
N SER A 55 -0.28 2.23 18.39
CA SER A 55 1.15 1.93 18.18
C SER A 55 2.02 2.41 19.35
N GLY A 56 1.55 3.36 20.15
CA GLY A 56 2.36 4.08 21.12
C GLY A 56 3.13 5.23 20.46
N GLU A 57 3.33 6.33 21.18
CA GLU A 57 3.92 7.57 20.64
C GLU A 57 5.32 7.38 20.03
N GLY A 58 6.11 6.46 20.58
CA GLY A 58 7.45 6.13 20.05
C GLY A 58 7.43 5.32 18.74
N ARG A 59 6.26 4.81 18.32
CA ARG A 59 6.06 4.00 17.12
C ARG A 59 5.15 4.68 16.09
N ILE A 60 5.21 6.02 16.05
CA ILE A 60 4.57 6.82 15.01
C ILE A 60 5.65 7.59 14.25
N ALA A 61 5.69 7.41 12.93
CA ALA A 61 6.51 8.17 12.00
C ALA A 61 5.66 9.15 11.21
N VAL A 62 6.19 10.34 10.95
CA VAL A 62 5.57 11.34 10.07
C VAL A 62 6.47 11.56 8.87
N VAL A 63 5.93 11.38 7.67
CA VAL A 63 6.62 11.66 6.41
C VAL A 63 6.14 13.02 5.90
N THR A 64 7.04 13.98 5.78
CA THR A 64 6.67 15.38 5.46
C THR A 64 7.77 16.08 4.68
N GLY A 65 7.41 17.11 3.91
CA GLY A 65 8.41 17.97 3.26
C GLY A 65 9.28 18.72 4.26
N ARG A 66 10.57 18.93 3.92
CA ARG A 66 11.54 19.71 4.72
C ARG A 66 11.00 21.05 5.21
N ALA A 67 10.25 21.74 4.37
CA ALA A 67 9.65 23.04 4.68
C ALA A 67 8.63 23.01 5.83
N HIS A 68 8.01 21.85 6.10
CA HIS A 68 6.96 21.72 7.11
C HIS A 68 7.45 21.13 8.44
N ARG A 69 8.72 20.70 8.51
CA ARG A 69 9.30 20.07 9.70
C ARG A 69 9.01 20.83 10.99
N ALA A 70 9.36 22.12 11.03
CA ALA A 70 9.19 22.94 12.23
C ALA A 70 7.72 23.14 12.64
N ALA A 71 6.78 23.03 11.69
CA ALA A 71 5.36 23.08 11.99
C ALA A 71 4.86 21.74 12.55
N VAL A 72 5.27 20.63 11.95
CA VAL A 72 4.97 19.27 12.44
C VAL A 72 5.47 19.07 13.86
N GLU A 73 6.73 19.44 14.15
CA GLU A 73 7.31 19.33 15.51
C GLU A 73 6.57 20.20 16.54
N ARG A 74 5.98 21.32 16.12
CA ARG A 74 5.19 22.18 17.01
C ARG A 74 3.83 21.56 17.36
N GLU A 75 3.18 20.94 16.39
CA GLU A 75 1.92 20.22 16.60
C GLU A 75 2.12 18.92 17.40
N LEU A 76 3.30 18.31 17.26
CA LEU A 76 3.66 17.01 17.84
C LEU A 76 4.94 17.13 18.70
N PRO A 77 4.92 17.86 19.83
CA PRO A 77 6.13 18.16 20.61
C PRO A 77 6.84 16.93 21.22
N GLY A 78 6.21 15.76 21.19
CA GLY A 78 6.77 14.49 21.68
C GLY A 78 7.30 13.56 20.58
N ILE A 79 7.23 13.94 19.31
CA ILE A 79 7.70 13.07 18.22
C ILE A 79 9.22 12.89 18.27
N PRO A 80 9.75 11.65 18.26
CA PRO A 80 11.20 11.43 18.19
C PRO A 80 11.78 11.97 16.87
N ASP A 81 12.94 12.63 16.93
CA ASP A 81 13.65 13.09 15.72
C ASP A 81 13.88 11.97 14.67
N PRO A 82 14.24 10.72 15.07
CA PRO A 82 14.37 9.61 14.13
C PRO A 82 13.07 9.20 13.43
N ASN A 83 11.91 9.71 13.85
CA ASN A 83 10.59 9.39 13.32
C ASN A 83 10.02 10.49 12.40
N VAL A 84 10.77 11.58 12.17
CA VAL A 84 10.40 12.61 11.20
C VAL A 84 11.15 12.36 9.89
N PHE A 85 10.45 11.81 8.90
CA PHE A 85 11.02 11.48 7.61
C PHE A 85 10.82 12.63 6.62
N LEU A 86 11.92 13.22 6.14
CA LEU A 86 11.89 14.45 5.38
C LEU A 86 12.03 14.23 3.88
N GLU A 87 10.99 14.59 3.14
CA GLU A 87 10.97 14.62 1.68
C GLU A 87 11.64 15.90 1.15
N SER A 88 12.41 15.81 0.08
CA SER A 88 12.93 17.03 -0.58
C SER A 88 11.84 17.75 -1.39
N GLU A 89 10.94 16.99 -2.01
CA GLU A 89 9.80 17.49 -2.78
C GLU A 89 8.64 16.46 -2.85
N PRO A 90 7.40 16.87 -3.17
CA PRO A 90 6.27 15.94 -3.19
C PRO A 90 6.40 14.87 -4.31
N ARG A 91 6.40 13.60 -3.92
CA ARG A 91 6.46 12.44 -4.86
C ARG A 91 5.26 11.49 -4.77
N ASP A 92 4.14 11.98 -4.23
CA ASP A 92 2.90 11.20 -4.03
C ASP A 92 3.09 10.06 -3.00
N SER A 93 2.05 9.27 -2.74
CA SER A 93 2.01 8.39 -1.57
C SER A 93 2.96 7.18 -1.61
N ALA A 94 3.28 6.63 -2.79
CA ALA A 94 4.13 5.43 -2.88
C ALA A 94 5.55 5.68 -2.37
N ALA A 95 6.16 6.82 -2.73
CA ALA A 95 7.50 7.18 -2.26
C ALA A 95 7.52 7.44 -0.74
N ALA A 96 6.51 8.14 -0.22
CA ALA A 96 6.41 8.46 1.21
C ALA A 96 6.29 7.20 2.08
N ILE A 97 5.34 6.34 1.74
CA ILE A 97 5.04 5.11 2.49
C ILE A 97 6.14 4.07 2.27
N GLY A 98 6.64 3.93 1.03
CA GLY A 98 7.73 3.02 0.70
C GLY A 98 9.04 3.38 1.40
N LEU A 99 9.36 4.68 1.53
CA LEU A 99 10.52 5.13 2.31
C LEU A 99 10.37 4.73 3.78
N ALA A 100 9.19 4.99 4.35
CA ALA A 100 8.92 4.62 5.75
C ALA A 100 9.08 3.11 5.96
N ALA A 101 8.54 2.29 5.05
CA ALA A 101 8.71 0.83 5.08
C ALA A 101 10.19 0.42 5.02
N ALA A 102 10.95 0.98 4.07
CA ALA A 102 12.37 0.67 3.87
C ALA A 102 13.23 1.04 5.10
N ILE A 103 12.93 2.15 5.77
CA ILE A 103 13.62 2.53 7.02
C ILE A 103 13.21 1.60 8.16
N LEU A 104 11.91 1.41 8.35
CA LEU A 104 11.39 0.70 9.52
C LEU A 104 11.75 -0.79 9.50
N VAL A 105 11.72 -1.46 8.34
CA VAL A 105 12.13 -2.87 8.22
C VAL A 105 13.60 -3.09 8.57
N ARG A 106 14.45 -2.07 8.35
CA ARG A 106 15.88 -2.12 8.74
C ARG A 106 16.09 -1.94 10.25
N ARG A 107 15.19 -1.18 10.90
CA ARG A 107 15.23 -0.95 12.35
C ARG A 107 14.62 -2.11 13.12
N GLU A 108 13.56 -2.72 12.58
CA GLU A 108 12.82 -3.83 13.18
C GLU A 108 12.38 -4.79 12.07
N PRO A 109 13.05 -5.96 11.94
CA PRO A 109 12.59 -7.03 11.07
C PRO A 109 11.14 -7.42 11.37
N ASP A 110 10.38 -7.78 10.34
CA ASP A 110 8.98 -8.23 10.43
C ASP A 110 7.97 -7.17 10.93
N VAL A 111 8.36 -5.90 11.06
CA VAL A 111 7.47 -4.83 11.52
C VAL A 111 6.24 -4.68 10.61
N ILE A 112 5.07 -4.54 11.23
CA ILE A 112 3.83 -4.20 10.54
C ILE A 112 3.70 -2.69 10.53
N ILE A 113 3.49 -2.12 9.35
CA ILE A 113 3.26 -0.69 9.18
C ILE A 113 1.82 -0.42 8.79
N GLY A 114 1.28 0.71 9.24
CA GLY A 114 -0.02 1.22 8.82
C GLY A 114 0.10 2.65 8.33
N SER A 115 -0.32 2.92 7.09
CA SER A 115 -0.34 4.27 6.52
C SER A 115 -1.68 4.95 6.78
N PHE A 116 -1.64 6.14 7.38
CA PHE A 116 -2.81 6.95 7.71
C PHE A 116 -2.61 8.39 7.27
N ALA A 117 -3.42 8.85 6.33
CA ALA A 117 -3.33 10.23 5.83
C ALA A 117 -3.53 11.25 6.97
N ALA A 118 -2.68 12.29 6.99
CA ALA A 118 -2.70 13.33 8.02
C ALA A 118 -3.95 14.21 8.00
N ASP A 119 -4.80 14.09 6.98
CA ASP A 119 -5.86 15.03 6.65
C ASP A 119 -7.26 14.40 6.54
N HIS A 120 -7.41 13.17 7.05
CA HIS A 120 -8.68 12.46 7.18
C HIS A 120 -9.39 12.77 8.51
N VAL A 121 -10.68 13.11 8.40
CA VAL A 121 -11.58 13.26 9.54
C VAL A 121 -12.30 11.93 9.78
N ILE A 122 -11.96 11.26 10.88
CA ILE A 122 -12.58 9.98 11.26
C ILE A 122 -13.40 10.18 12.52
N ARG A 123 -14.70 9.88 12.43
CA ARG A 123 -15.61 9.85 13.58
C ARG A 123 -15.75 8.41 14.05
N GLY A 124 -15.77 8.20 15.37
CA GLY A 124 -15.93 6.86 15.96
C GLY A 124 -14.60 6.12 16.16
N THR A 125 -13.78 6.60 17.10
CA THR A 125 -12.45 6.05 17.42
C THR A 125 -12.47 4.54 17.67
N ARG A 126 -13.50 4.01 18.35
CA ARG A 126 -13.59 2.57 18.63
C ARG A 126 -13.70 1.70 17.38
N THR A 127 -14.48 2.12 16.39
CA THR A 127 -14.65 1.39 15.13
C THR A 127 -13.36 1.42 14.32
N PHE A 128 -12.69 2.58 14.31
CA PHE A 128 -11.36 2.71 13.69
C PHE A 128 -10.33 1.81 14.36
N GLU A 129 -10.21 1.85 15.69
CA GLU A 129 -9.29 1.00 16.46
C GLU A 129 -9.56 -0.49 16.21
N PHE A 130 -10.84 -0.88 16.17
CA PHE A 130 -11.26 -2.24 15.86
C PHE A 130 -10.81 -2.66 14.46
N ALA A 131 -11.09 -1.86 13.43
CA ALA A 131 -10.66 -2.14 12.06
C ALA A 131 -9.13 -2.27 11.92
N VAL A 132 -8.36 -1.36 12.55
CA VAL A 132 -6.89 -1.40 12.49
C VAL A 132 -6.34 -2.64 13.20
N ARG A 133 -6.88 -3.02 14.37
CA ARG A 133 -6.43 -4.22 15.09
C ARG A 133 -6.66 -5.50 14.29
N GLN A 134 -7.80 -5.61 13.61
CA GLN A 134 -8.08 -6.72 12.70
C GLN A 134 -7.12 -6.72 11.50
N ALA A 135 -6.90 -5.56 10.87
CA ALA A 135 -5.97 -5.44 9.75
C ALA A 135 -4.53 -5.81 10.14
N VAL A 136 -4.07 -5.43 11.34
CA VAL A 136 -2.77 -5.85 11.87
C VAL A 136 -2.72 -7.37 12.08
N ALA A 137 -3.80 -7.98 12.59
CA ALA A 137 -3.85 -9.43 12.75
C ALA A 137 -3.72 -10.17 11.41
N VAL A 138 -4.42 -9.70 10.37
CA VAL A 138 -4.35 -10.26 9.01
C VAL A 138 -2.98 -10.01 8.36
N ALA A 139 -2.37 -8.84 8.60
CA ALA A 139 -1.05 -8.51 8.07
C ALA A 139 0.07 -9.44 8.57
N ARG A 140 -0.09 -10.08 9.74
CA ARG A 140 0.86 -11.09 10.24
C ARG A 140 0.97 -12.30 9.32
N ASP A 141 -0.12 -12.63 8.63
CA ASP A 141 -0.16 -13.74 7.67
C ASP A 141 0.34 -13.33 6.27
N GLY A 142 0.92 -12.13 6.14
CA GLY A 142 1.56 -11.65 4.91
C GLY A 142 0.63 -10.94 3.94
N TYR A 143 -0.59 -10.60 4.34
CA TYR A 143 -1.53 -9.85 3.51
C TYR A 143 -1.26 -8.34 3.53
N ILE A 144 -1.60 -7.68 2.42
CA ILE A 144 -1.74 -6.22 2.35
C ILE A 144 -3.20 -5.86 2.58
N CYS A 145 -3.48 -5.25 3.74
CA CYS A 145 -4.84 -4.89 4.13
C CYS A 145 -5.16 -3.45 3.74
N THR A 146 -6.40 -3.22 3.33
CA THR A 146 -7.00 -1.89 3.24
C THR A 146 -8.28 -1.84 4.09
N ILE A 147 -8.76 -0.64 4.41
CA ILE A 147 -10.01 -0.43 5.15
C ILE A 147 -11.10 -0.01 4.17
N GLY A 148 -12.15 -0.83 4.08
CA GLY A 148 -13.34 -0.55 3.28
C GLY A 148 -14.39 0.25 4.05
N ILE A 149 -14.97 1.27 3.43
CA ILE A 149 -16.07 2.08 3.98
C ILE A 149 -17.32 1.83 3.13
N GLN A 150 -18.48 1.63 3.76
CA GLN A 150 -19.74 1.51 3.02
C GLN A 150 -20.02 2.81 2.23
N PRO A 151 -20.17 2.76 0.89
CA PRO A 151 -20.49 3.93 0.11
C PRO A 151 -21.86 4.51 0.49
N SER A 152 -21.92 5.83 0.66
CA SER A 152 -23.19 6.56 0.87
C SER A 152 -23.75 7.19 -0.41
N GLU A 153 -22.92 7.27 -1.46
CA GLU A 153 -23.28 7.80 -2.78
C GLU A 153 -22.36 7.20 -3.88
N PRO A 154 -22.70 7.32 -5.17
CA PRO A 154 -21.78 7.02 -6.25
C PRO A 154 -20.78 8.17 -6.43
N SER A 155 -19.53 7.96 -6.02
CA SER A 155 -18.46 8.97 -6.09
C SER A 155 -17.41 8.56 -7.11
N VAL A 156 -16.95 9.50 -7.93
CA VAL A 156 -15.78 9.31 -8.83
C VAL A 156 -14.46 9.71 -8.18
N GLY A 157 -14.53 10.23 -6.94
CA GLY A 157 -13.37 10.75 -6.21
C GLY A 157 -12.67 9.72 -5.32
N PHE A 158 -13.27 8.54 -5.13
CA PHE A 158 -12.76 7.46 -4.28
C PHE A 158 -12.43 6.22 -5.11
N GLY A 159 -11.44 5.45 -4.64
CA GLY A 159 -11.26 4.07 -5.07
C GLY A 159 -12.38 3.17 -4.53
N TYR A 160 -12.66 2.09 -5.24
CA TYR A 160 -13.64 1.07 -4.90
C TYR A 160 -12.99 -0.29 -4.74
N ILE A 161 -13.47 -1.05 -3.77
CA ILE A 161 -13.00 -2.39 -3.42
C ILE A 161 -14.19 -3.32 -3.50
N LYS A 162 -14.12 -4.35 -4.34
CA LYS A 162 -15.09 -5.45 -4.34
C LYS A 162 -14.71 -6.42 -3.22
N LYS A 163 -15.56 -6.53 -2.21
CA LYS A 163 -15.39 -7.50 -1.13
C LYS A 163 -15.56 -8.91 -1.68
N GLY A 164 -14.57 -9.76 -1.41
CA GLY A 164 -14.58 -11.19 -1.72
C GLY A 164 -15.04 -12.07 -0.56
N ALA A 165 -14.50 -13.28 -0.52
CA ALA A 165 -14.78 -14.26 0.53
C ALA A 165 -14.23 -13.80 1.89
N GLU A 166 -14.93 -14.17 2.96
CA GLU A 166 -14.46 -13.93 4.33
C GLU A 166 -13.16 -14.71 4.59
N LEU A 167 -12.24 -14.07 5.32
CA LEU A 167 -10.99 -14.68 5.75
C LEU A 167 -11.18 -15.25 7.16
N GLU A 168 -10.82 -16.51 7.36
CA GLU A 168 -10.85 -17.16 8.67
C GLU A 168 -9.61 -16.80 9.47
N VAL A 169 -9.66 -15.67 10.19
CA VAL A 169 -8.61 -15.22 11.12
C VAL A 169 -9.26 -14.90 12.46
N ASP A 170 -8.89 -15.63 13.53
CA ASP A 170 -9.53 -15.56 14.85
C ASP A 170 -9.63 -14.13 15.42
N ALA A 171 -8.58 -13.31 15.20
CA ALA A 171 -8.52 -11.93 15.68
C ALA A 171 -9.06 -10.89 14.68
N ALA A 172 -9.63 -11.33 13.55
CA ALA A 172 -10.14 -10.49 12.47
C ALA A 172 -11.44 -11.02 11.83
N PRO A 173 -12.54 -11.11 12.60
CA PRO A 173 -13.81 -11.66 12.11
C PRO A 173 -14.48 -10.86 10.97
N GLU A 174 -14.10 -9.60 10.73
CA GLU A 174 -14.63 -8.80 9.61
C GLU A 174 -13.71 -8.80 8.37
N ALA A 175 -12.59 -9.55 8.42
CA ALA A 175 -11.65 -9.61 7.31
C ALA A 175 -12.24 -10.39 6.12
N ALA A 176 -11.92 -9.92 4.93
CA ALA A 176 -12.29 -10.57 3.68
C ALA A 176 -11.23 -10.30 2.62
N THR A 177 -11.16 -11.18 1.61
CA THR A 177 -10.32 -10.96 0.44
C THR A 177 -10.86 -9.80 -0.39
N VAL A 178 -9.98 -9.24 -1.22
CA VAL A 178 -10.36 -8.26 -2.25
C VAL A 178 -10.43 -8.99 -3.58
N GLU A 179 -11.61 -9.03 -4.19
CA GLU A 179 -11.78 -9.61 -5.54
C GLU A 179 -11.29 -8.64 -6.63
N ARG A 180 -11.45 -7.35 -6.36
CA ARG A 180 -11.10 -6.29 -7.31
C ARG A 180 -10.88 -4.98 -6.57
N PHE A 181 -9.86 -4.25 -6.99
CA PHE A 181 -9.63 -2.86 -6.61
C PHE A 181 -9.71 -2.00 -7.87
N VAL A 182 -10.34 -0.83 -7.78
CA VAL A 182 -10.42 0.14 -8.88
C VAL A 182 -10.28 1.55 -8.32
N GLU A 183 -9.21 2.26 -8.70
CA GLU A 183 -9.04 3.66 -8.32
C GLU A 183 -9.86 4.59 -9.22
N LYS A 184 -10.70 5.44 -8.62
CA LYS A 184 -11.45 6.54 -9.26
C LYS A 184 -12.15 6.14 -10.57
N PRO A 185 -13.19 5.28 -10.51
CA PRO A 185 -13.94 4.87 -11.68
C PRO A 185 -14.71 6.04 -12.32
N ASP A 186 -15.16 5.85 -13.57
CA ASP A 186 -16.13 6.76 -14.19
C ASP A 186 -17.50 6.73 -13.46
N LEU A 187 -18.36 7.70 -13.76
CA LEU A 187 -19.63 7.88 -13.05
C LEU A 187 -20.60 6.72 -13.23
N ASP A 188 -20.65 6.12 -14.42
CA ASP A 188 -21.57 5.01 -14.70
C ASP A 188 -21.14 3.75 -13.95
N THR A 189 -19.83 3.50 -13.92
CA THR A 189 -19.21 2.45 -13.12
C THR A 189 -19.42 2.69 -11.62
N ALA A 190 -19.22 3.92 -11.13
CA ALA A 190 -19.48 4.27 -9.73
C ALA A 190 -20.95 4.06 -9.31
N ARG A 191 -21.90 4.34 -10.20
CA ARG A 191 -23.34 4.04 -9.99
C ARG A 191 -23.60 2.55 -9.88
N ALA A 192 -22.98 1.74 -10.75
CA ALA A 192 -23.09 0.30 -10.69
C ALA A 192 -22.50 -0.26 -9.38
N TYR A 193 -21.31 0.21 -8.99
CA TYR A 193 -20.67 -0.19 -7.74
C TYR A 193 -21.47 0.25 -6.51
N PHE A 194 -22.06 1.44 -6.51
CA PHE A 194 -22.93 1.86 -5.41
C PHE A 194 -24.20 1.01 -5.28
N ALA A 195 -24.78 0.59 -6.42
CA ALA A 195 -25.94 -0.29 -6.43
C ALA A 195 -25.59 -1.72 -5.91
N ASP A 196 -24.38 -2.20 -6.19
CA ASP A 196 -23.86 -3.46 -5.67
C ASP A 196 -23.26 -3.26 -4.27
N ARG A 197 -24.02 -3.66 -3.26
CA ARG A 197 -23.69 -3.46 -1.83
C ARG A 197 -22.45 -4.20 -1.33
N SER A 198 -21.83 -5.05 -2.17
CA SER A 198 -20.55 -5.70 -1.88
C SER A 198 -19.33 -4.86 -2.26
N PHE A 199 -19.52 -3.70 -2.92
CA PHE A 199 -18.45 -2.73 -3.08
C PHE A 199 -18.34 -1.79 -1.88
N LEU A 200 -17.10 -1.49 -1.53
CA LEU A 200 -16.69 -0.59 -0.47
C LEU A 200 -15.84 0.54 -1.06
N TRP A 201 -15.85 1.72 -0.47
CA TRP A 201 -14.85 2.75 -0.75
C TRP A 201 -13.52 2.38 -0.10
N ASN A 202 -12.42 2.60 -0.82
CA ASN A 202 -11.08 2.57 -0.27
C ASN A 202 -10.86 3.77 0.66
N ALA A 203 -10.52 3.52 1.92
CA ALA A 203 -10.21 4.57 2.88
C ALA A 203 -8.83 5.22 2.66
N GLY A 204 -8.03 4.74 1.71
CA GLY A 204 -6.66 5.21 1.47
C GLY A 204 -5.71 4.88 2.64
N MET A 205 -6.02 3.81 3.38
CA MET A 205 -5.22 3.31 4.50
C MET A 205 -4.74 1.90 4.17
N PHE A 206 -3.45 1.67 4.33
CA PHE A 206 -2.81 0.39 4.00
C PHE A 206 -2.06 -0.13 5.21
N ILE A 207 -2.32 -1.38 5.60
CA ILE A 207 -1.71 -2.04 6.75
C ILE A 207 -1.12 -3.37 6.29
N CYS A 208 0.19 -3.54 6.44
CA CYS A 208 0.92 -4.70 5.94
C CYS A 208 2.28 -4.84 6.64
N ARG A 209 2.91 -6.00 6.49
CA ARG A 209 4.32 -6.16 6.87
C ARG A 209 5.20 -5.34 5.92
N ALA A 210 6.21 -4.66 6.46
CA ALA A 210 7.01 -3.69 5.70
C ALA A 210 7.79 -4.35 4.54
N ASP A 211 8.31 -5.56 4.74
CA ASP A 211 8.96 -6.36 3.70
C ASP A 211 7.99 -6.71 2.56
N VAL A 212 6.76 -7.14 2.86
CA VAL A 212 5.73 -7.47 1.87
C VAL A 212 5.41 -6.27 0.99
N LEU A 213 5.29 -5.07 1.57
CA LEU A 213 5.11 -3.84 0.79
C LEU A 213 6.29 -3.59 -0.15
N LEU A 214 7.52 -3.75 0.34
CA LEU A 214 8.72 -3.52 -0.45
C LEU A 214 8.87 -4.56 -1.56
N GLU A 215 8.48 -5.81 -1.32
CA GLU A 215 8.44 -6.84 -2.35
C GLU A 215 7.45 -6.50 -3.47
N GLU A 216 6.25 -6.01 -3.15
CA GLU A 216 5.31 -5.53 -4.16
C GLU A 216 5.87 -4.35 -4.95
N LEU A 217 6.50 -3.38 -4.27
CA LEU A 217 7.18 -2.29 -4.96
C LEU A 217 8.34 -2.77 -5.83
N ALA A 218 9.11 -3.77 -5.39
CA ALA A 218 10.19 -4.35 -6.18
C ALA A 218 9.67 -5.03 -7.46
N ARG A 219 8.49 -5.66 -7.40
CA ARG A 219 7.84 -6.30 -8.54
C ARG A 219 7.28 -5.28 -9.53
N ASN A 220 6.56 -4.27 -9.03
CA ASN A 220 5.75 -3.38 -9.86
C ASN A 220 6.47 -2.07 -10.23
N GLU A 221 7.38 -1.60 -9.36
CA GLU A 221 8.10 -0.33 -9.50
C GLU A 221 9.59 -0.48 -9.09
N PRO A 222 10.38 -1.33 -9.79
CA PRO A 222 11.72 -1.73 -9.36
C PRO A 222 12.71 -0.57 -9.20
N GLU A 223 12.62 0.46 -10.05
CA GLU A 223 13.47 1.66 -9.95
C GLU A 223 13.12 2.51 -8.71
N LEU A 224 11.82 2.65 -8.40
CA LEU A 224 11.37 3.31 -7.18
C LEU A 224 11.87 2.54 -5.96
N HIS A 225 11.66 1.22 -5.94
CA HIS A 225 12.14 0.35 -4.87
C HIS A 225 13.66 0.50 -4.65
N ALA A 226 14.47 0.42 -5.72
CA ALA A 226 15.92 0.57 -5.60
C ALA A 226 16.34 1.91 -4.98
N GLY A 227 15.71 3.01 -5.40
CA GLY A 227 15.96 4.33 -4.80
C GLY A 227 15.55 4.42 -3.33
N LEU A 228 14.43 3.79 -2.95
CA LEU A 228 13.96 3.73 -1.56
C LEU A 228 14.92 2.94 -0.65
N ILE A 229 15.47 1.82 -1.14
CA ILE A 229 16.48 1.04 -0.40
C ILE A 229 17.76 1.86 -0.20
N GLU A 230 18.25 2.53 -1.24
CA GLU A 230 19.44 3.39 -1.15
C GLU A 230 19.25 4.53 -0.12
N LEU A 231 18.06 5.15 -0.11
CA LEU A 231 17.69 6.17 0.87
C LEU A 231 17.70 5.60 2.29
N ALA A 232 17.06 4.44 2.49
CA ALA A 232 16.96 3.80 3.80
C ALA A 232 18.32 3.37 4.37
N GLU A 233 19.27 2.96 3.53
CA GLU A 233 20.64 2.63 3.93
C GLU A 233 21.41 3.81 4.53
N ALA A 234 21.17 5.01 4.02
CA ALA A 234 21.79 6.24 4.50
C ALA A 234 20.96 6.94 5.59
N TRP A 235 19.76 6.45 5.90
CA TRP A 235 18.79 7.23 6.65
C TRP A 235 19.25 7.48 8.08
N ASP A 236 19.72 6.48 8.82
CA ASP A 236 20.13 6.67 10.21
C ASP A 236 21.54 7.26 10.38
N ASP A 237 22.21 7.56 9.27
CA ASP A 237 23.47 8.29 9.22
C ASP A 237 23.20 9.78 8.94
N ARG A 238 23.45 10.64 9.93
CA ARG A 238 23.16 12.07 9.86
C ARG A 238 23.92 12.80 8.74
N ASP A 239 25.15 12.38 8.47
CA ASP A 239 26.03 13.05 7.50
C ASP A 239 25.74 12.57 6.07
N ARG A 240 25.30 11.32 5.91
CA ARG A 240 24.94 10.74 4.60
C ARG A 240 23.50 11.02 4.18
N ARG A 241 22.55 11.12 5.11
CA ARG A 241 21.10 11.27 4.83
C ARG A 241 20.83 12.42 3.86
N GLY A 242 21.27 13.64 4.20
CA GLY A 242 21.00 14.84 3.40
C GLY A 242 21.46 14.72 1.94
N PRO A 243 22.76 14.45 1.70
CA PRO A 243 23.30 14.27 0.35
C PRO A 243 22.63 13.14 -0.46
N VAL A 244 22.27 12.02 0.17
CA VAL A 244 21.58 10.91 -0.53
C VAL A 244 20.15 11.31 -0.88
N VAL A 245 19.41 11.95 0.03
CA VAL A 245 18.06 12.48 -0.27
C VAL A 245 18.09 13.46 -1.42
N ASP A 246 19.04 14.41 -1.43
CA ASP A 246 19.13 15.42 -2.50
C ASP A 246 19.47 14.82 -3.87
N ARG A 247 20.17 13.69 -3.91
CA ARG A 247 20.55 13.00 -5.15
C ARG A 247 19.47 12.04 -5.64
N VAL A 248 18.89 11.23 -4.75
CA VAL A 248 18.02 10.11 -5.11
C VAL A 248 16.54 10.50 -5.15
N TRP A 249 16.07 11.29 -4.18
CA TRP A 249 14.64 11.63 -4.09
C TRP A 249 14.09 12.30 -5.37
N PRO A 250 14.82 13.22 -6.03
CA PRO A 250 14.34 13.86 -7.26
C PRO A 250 14.22 12.91 -8.47
N THR A 251 14.84 11.73 -8.42
CA THR A 251 14.75 10.73 -9.49
C THR A 251 13.61 9.75 -9.28
N LEU A 252 13.00 9.71 -8.10
CA LEU A 252 11.91 8.77 -7.80
C LEU A 252 10.68 9.06 -8.65
N LYS A 253 10.05 8.00 -9.19
CA LYS A 253 8.77 8.11 -9.89
C LYS A 253 7.71 8.70 -8.97
N LYS A 254 6.95 9.67 -9.47
CA LYS A 254 5.78 10.22 -8.78
C LYS A 254 4.56 9.34 -9.07
N ILE A 255 4.12 8.56 -8.09
CA ILE A 255 3.00 7.62 -8.24
C ILE A 255 2.29 7.38 -6.90
N ALA A 256 0.96 7.24 -6.95
CA ALA A 256 0.18 6.86 -5.78
C ALA A 256 0.34 5.37 -5.47
N ILE A 257 0.32 5.02 -4.19
CA ILE A 257 0.44 3.64 -3.72
C ILE A 257 -0.69 2.74 -4.22
N ASP A 258 -1.87 3.31 -4.48
CA ASP A 258 -3.02 2.60 -5.03
C ASP A 258 -2.67 1.95 -6.38
N TYR A 259 -1.98 2.68 -7.27
CA TYR A 259 -1.52 2.15 -8.56
C TYR A 259 -0.26 1.28 -8.45
N ALA A 260 0.65 1.59 -7.53
CA ALA A 260 1.94 0.89 -7.42
C ALA A 260 1.83 -0.46 -6.69
N VAL A 261 0.84 -0.60 -5.80
CA VAL A 261 0.70 -1.75 -4.91
C VAL A 261 -0.74 -2.26 -4.85
N ALA A 262 -1.72 -1.41 -4.52
CA ALA A 262 -3.05 -1.91 -4.16
C ALA A 262 -3.79 -2.57 -5.34
N GLU A 263 -3.77 -1.92 -6.51
CA GLU A 263 -4.34 -2.47 -7.74
C GLU A 263 -3.63 -3.77 -8.16
N PRO A 264 -2.29 -3.80 -8.36
CA PRO A 264 -1.58 -5.03 -8.71
C PRO A 264 -1.78 -6.17 -7.69
N ALA A 265 -1.76 -5.88 -6.39
CA ALA A 265 -1.93 -6.89 -5.35
C ALA A 265 -3.37 -7.46 -5.29
N ALA A 266 -4.35 -6.71 -5.80
CA ALA A 266 -5.74 -7.13 -5.90
C ALA A 266 -6.09 -7.73 -7.27
N GLU A 267 -5.19 -7.69 -8.26
CA GLU A 267 -5.45 -8.31 -9.56
C GLU A 267 -5.52 -9.83 -9.40
N PRO A 268 -6.68 -10.45 -9.68
CA PRO A 268 -6.83 -11.89 -9.53
C PRO A 268 -5.89 -12.61 -10.50
N SER A 269 -5.17 -13.59 -9.96
CA SER A 269 -4.46 -14.55 -10.79
C SER A 269 -5.41 -15.67 -11.16
N SER A 270 -5.63 -15.91 -12.45
CA SER A 270 -6.51 -16.97 -12.94
C SER A 270 -5.77 -17.85 -13.94
N GLY A 271 -6.00 -19.16 -13.85
CA GLY A 271 -5.28 -20.10 -14.69
C GLY A 271 -5.48 -21.56 -14.34
N ILE A 272 -5.02 -22.43 -15.22
CA ILE A 272 -4.99 -23.89 -15.06
C ILE A 272 -3.53 -24.30 -14.93
N VAL A 273 -3.15 -24.89 -13.80
CA VAL A 273 -1.83 -25.49 -13.61
C VAL A 273 -1.97 -27.02 -13.59
N VAL A 274 -1.26 -27.69 -14.50
CA VAL A 274 -1.11 -29.15 -14.52
C VAL A 274 0.37 -29.46 -14.38
N THR A 275 0.77 -30.12 -13.30
CA THR A 275 2.17 -30.53 -13.09
C THR A 275 2.28 -32.04 -12.90
N GLN A 276 3.30 -32.63 -13.52
CA GLN A 276 3.74 -34.02 -13.34
C GLN A 276 5.12 -34.10 -12.66
N THR A 277 5.66 -32.97 -12.19
CA THR A 277 6.96 -32.91 -11.53
C THR A 277 6.83 -32.47 -10.07
N ALA A 278 7.94 -32.50 -9.33
CA ALA A 278 7.98 -31.99 -7.96
C ALA A 278 8.23 -30.47 -7.88
N ARG A 279 8.21 -29.75 -9.02
CA ARG A 279 8.44 -28.30 -9.05
C ARG A 279 7.23 -27.57 -8.46
N ILE A 280 7.50 -26.60 -7.59
CA ILE A 280 6.48 -25.66 -7.11
C ILE A 280 6.28 -24.60 -8.20
N ILE A 281 5.03 -24.38 -8.60
CA ILE A 281 4.63 -23.42 -9.64
C ILE A 281 3.64 -22.43 -9.03
N SER A 282 3.95 -21.14 -9.10
CA SER A 282 3.10 -20.06 -8.58
C SER A 282 2.70 -19.11 -9.72
N LEU A 283 1.43 -18.70 -9.74
CA LEU A 283 0.87 -17.73 -10.69
C LEU A 283 0.41 -16.51 -9.91
N ILE A 284 0.97 -15.34 -10.23
CA ILE A 284 0.67 -14.08 -9.54
C ILE A 284 0.54 -12.98 -10.59
N GLY A 285 -0.54 -12.19 -10.52
CA GLY A 285 -0.85 -11.08 -11.43
C GLY A 285 -1.14 -11.50 -12.88
N VAL A 286 -1.45 -12.77 -13.14
CA VAL A 286 -1.68 -13.27 -14.51
C VAL A 286 -3.08 -13.85 -14.68
N GLN A 287 -3.74 -13.47 -15.77
CA GLN A 287 -5.10 -13.91 -16.07
C GLN A 287 -5.12 -14.92 -17.21
N ASP A 288 -5.98 -15.91 -17.09
CA ASP A 288 -6.22 -16.96 -18.09
C ASP A 288 -4.95 -17.71 -18.52
N ILE A 289 -3.98 -17.89 -17.62
CA ILE A 289 -2.74 -18.62 -17.93
C ILE A 289 -2.94 -20.13 -17.79
N VAL A 290 -2.49 -20.88 -18.79
CA VAL A 290 -2.37 -22.32 -18.77
C VAL A 290 -0.89 -22.69 -18.61
N VAL A 291 -0.57 -23.36 -17.50
CA VAL A 291 0.76 -23.97 -17.28
C VAL A 291 0.64 -25.48 -17.32
N VAL A 292 1.41 -26.12 -18.20
CA VAL A 292 1.58 -27.57 -18.23
C VAL A 292 3.06 -27.88 -18.04
N ASP A 293 3.39 -28.47 -16.89
CA ASP A 293 4.74 -28.86 -16.49
C ASP A 293 4.87 -30.38 -16.50
N THR A 294 5.67 -30.89 -17.43
CA THR A 294 6.04 -32.30 -17.56
C THR A 294 7.54 -32.47 -17.29
N PRO A 295 8.04 -33.71 -17.11
CA PRO A 295 9.48 -33.94 -16.86
C PRO A 295 10.41 -33.39 -17.95
N ASP A 296 9.91 -33.32 -19.18
CA ASP A 296 10.63 -33.03 -20.42
C ASP A 296 10.35 -31.63 -21.00
N ALA A 297 9.22 -31.00 -20.64
CA ALA A 297 8.84 -29.68 -21.16
C ALA A 297 8.00 -28.85 -20.18
N LEU A 298 8.05 -27.53 -20.38
CA LEU A 298 7.16 -26.55 -19.73
C LEU A 298 6.43 -25.75 -20.81
N LEU A 299 5.10 -25.85 -20.82
CA LEU A 299 4.23 -25.01 -21.64
C LEU A 299 3.61 -23.93 -20.78
N VAL A 300 3.75 -22.67 -21.20
CA VAL A 300 3.02 -21.52 -20.65
C VAL A 300 2.29 -20.83 -21.79
N THR A 301 0.97 -20.73 -21.68
CA THR A 301 0.14 -20.07 -22.70
C THR A 301 -1.09 -19.45 -22.04
N THR A 302 -2.01 -18.88 -22.83
CA THR A 302 -3.35 -18.51 -22.36
C THR A 302 -4.41 -19.40 -23.02
N SER A 303 -5.62 -19.47 -22.46
CA SER A 303 -6.70 -20.24 -23.10
C SER A 303 -7.02 -19.72 -24.50
N GLU A 304 -6.96 -18.39 -24.71
CA GLU A 304 -7.08 -17.74 -26.03
C GLU A 304 -6.06 -18.30 -27.04
N HIS A 305 -4.82 -18.51 -26.62
CA HIS A 305 -3.72 -18.92 -27.48
C HIS A 305 -3.49 -20.44 -27.51
N ALA A 306 -4.30 -21.24 -26.80
CA ALA A 306 -4.12 -22.69 -26.68
C ALA A 306 -4.11 -23.42 -28.04
N GLN A 307 -4.86 -22.92 -29.03
CA GLN A 307 -4.87 -23.50 -30.39
C GLN A 307 -3.52 -23.34 -31.13
N ARG A 308 -2.68 -22.39 -30.73
CA ARG A 308 -1.36 -22.16 -31.33
C ARG A 308 -0.28 -23.14 -30.85
N VAL A 309 -0.56 -23.91 -29.79
CA VAL A 309 0.37 -24.93 -29.25
C VAL A 309 0.74 -25.96 -30.32
N LYS A 310 -0.21 -26.30 -31.20
CA LYS A 310 0.06 -27.20 -32.34
C LYS A 310 1.21 -26.70 -33.22
N GLY A 311 1.28 -25.39 -33.47
CA GLY A 311 2.36 -24.79 -34.25
C GLY A 311 3.73 -24.91 -33.57
N VAL A 312 3.77 -24.86 -32.23
CA VAL A 312 5.00 -25.10 -31.45
C VAL A 312 5.42 -26.56 -31.56
N VAL A 313 4.48 -27.50 -31.43
CA VAL A 313 4.73 -28.94 -31.60
C VAL A 313 5.28 -29.25 -33.00
N ASP A 314 4.69 -28.68 -34.04
CA ASP A 314 5.14 -28.90 -35.42
C ASP A 314 6.56 -28.33 -35.65
N ALA A 315 6.90 -27.19 -35.04
CA ALA A 315 8.24 -26.62 -35.08
C ALA A 315 9.29 -27.47 -34.32
N LEU A 316 8.92 -28.05 -33.18
CA LEU A 316 9.81 -28.94 -32.41
C LEU A 316 10.12 -30.24 -33.16
N LYS A 317 9.16 -30.80 -33.92
CA LYS A 317 9.38 -31.95 -34.81
C LYS A 317 10.40 -31.64 -35.91
N LEU A 318 10.31 -30.45 -36.52
CA LEU A 318 11.21 -30.03 -37.60
C LEU A 318 12.64 -29.75 -37.12
N THR A 319 12.81 -29.39 -35.85
CA THR A 319 14.12 -29.09 -35.24
C THR A 319 14.79 -30.30 -34.60
N GLY A 320 14.21 -31.51 -34.76
CA GLY A 320 14.77 -32.75 -34.23
C GLY A 320 14.58 -32.94 -32.73
N ARG A 321 13.77 -32.09 -32.08
CA ARG A 321 13.40 -32.14 -30.66
C ARG A 321 12.12 -32.95 -30.44
N GLY A 322 12.01 -34.09 -31.10
CA GLY A 322 10.84 -34.98 -30.97
C GLY A 322 10.83 -35.79 -29.68
N ASP A 323 11.90 -35.71 -28.89
CA ASP A 323 12.08 -36.34 -27.59
C ASP A 323 11.26 -35.70 -26.47
N VAL A 324 10.71 -34.50 -26.70
CA VAL A 324 9.91 -33.71 -25.75
C VAL A 324 8.43 -33.60 -26.16
N LEU A 325 7.95 -34.52 -27.01
CA LEU A 325 6.59 -34.55 -27.59
C LEU A 325 5.87 -35.86 -27.24
#